data_AF-A0A1G8S3P1-F1
#
_entry.id   AF-A0A1G8S3P1-F1
#
_cell.length_a   1.000
_cell.length_b   1.000
_cell.length_c   1.000
_cell.angle_alpha   90.00
_cell.angle_beta   90.00
_cell.angle_gamma   90.00
#
_symmetry.space_group_name_H-M   'P 1'
#
loop_
_entity.id
_entity.type
_entity.pdbx_description
1 polymer ?
#
loop_
_entity_poly.entity_id
_entity_poly.type
_entity_poly.pdbx_seq_one_letter_code
_entity_poly.pdbx_strand_id
1 'polypeptide(L)' 'MGTNRVVQGRMVTPKRLAELIEDSEVIEAEPIADADRDCPDCGGDVLEVGYMPSALSFVTGWKCQECDWSEREEGD' A
#
# COMPACT_ATOMS: atom_id res chain seq x y z
N MET A 1 -3.71 -13.41 -9.73
CA MET A 1 -4.99 -12.68 -9.59
C MET A 1 -4.68 -11.21 -9.36
N GLY A 2 -5.56 -10.32 -9.81
CA GLY A 2 -5.36 -8.87 -10.02
C GLY A 2 -4.28 -8.20 -9.17
N THR A 3 -3.12 -7.94 -9.78
CA THR A 3 -2.03 -7.14 -9.21
C THR A 3 -2.45 -5.69 -8.96
N ASN A 4 -3.48 -5.22 -9.66
CA ASN A 4 -3.89 -3.83 -9.64
C ASN A 4 -5.18 -3.69 -8.82
N ARG A 5 -5.29 -2.59 -8.07
CA ARG A 5 -6.49 -2.26 -7.29
C ARG A 5 -6.99 -0.86 -7.62
N VAL A 6 -8.21 -0.55 -7.23
CA VAL A 6 -8.77 0.80 -7.35
C VAL A 6 -8.55 1.52 -6.03
N VAL A 7 -7.87 2.66 -6.08
CA VAL A 7 -7.66 3.53 -4.92
C VAL A 7 -8.10 4.92 -5.33
N GLN A 8 -9.04 5.51 -4.58
CA GLN A 8 -9.62 6.83 -4.80
C GLN A 8 -10.11 7.01 -6.25
N GLY A 9 -10.75 5.97 -6.80
CA GLY A 9 -11.28 5.96 -8.17
C GLY A 9 -10.23 5.81 -9.28
N ARG A 10 -8.97 5.51 -8.94
CA ARG A 10 -7.87 5.31 -9.90
C ARG A 10 -7.32 3.90 -9.81
N MET A 11 -7.01 3.29 -10.95
CA MET A 11 -6.33 2.00 -10.97
C MET A 11 -4.85 2.19 -10.60
N VAL A 12 -4.40 1.50 -9.56
CA VAL A 12 -3.02 1.52 -9.07
C VAL A 12 -2.37 0.15 -9.24
N THR A 13 -1.10 0.15 -9.63
CA THR A 13 -0.24 -1.04 -9.60
C THR A 13 0.34 -1.22 -8.19
N PRO A 14 0.89 -2.39 -7.85
CA PRO A 14 1.50 -2.57 -6.53
C PRO A 14 2.63 -1.59 -6.26
N LYS A 15 3.51 -1.40 -7.27
CA LYS A 15 4.58 -0.40 -7.19
C LYS A 15 4.04 1.01 -6.96
N ARG A 16 2.99 1.41 -7.68
CA ARG A 16 2.40 2.74 -7.51
C ARG A 16 1.73 2.92 -6.15
N LEU A 17 1.11 1.86 -5.62
CA LEU A 17 0.52 1.88 -4.28
C LEU A 17 1.61 2.08 -3.22
N ALA A 18 2.71 1.34 -3.32
CA ALA A 18 3.86 1.47 -2.44
C ALA A 18 4.45 2.89 -2.48
N GLU A 19 4.63 3.47 -3.67
CA GLU A 19 5.11 4.87 -3.82
C GLU A 19 4.18 5.89 -3.17
N LEU A 20 2.86 5.67 -3.20
CA LEU A 20 1.89 6.55 -2.55
C LEU A 20 1.97 6.46 -1.02
N ILE A 21 2.32 5.31 -0.47
CA ILE A 21 2.46 5.09 0.97
C ILE A 21 3.80 5.62 1.49
N GLU A 22 4.88 5.38 0.74
CA GLU A 22 6.25 5.78 1.09
C GLU A 22 6.51 7.27 0.81
N ASP A 23 5.65 7.92 0.02
CA ASP A 23 5.85 9.28 -0.50
C ASP A 23 7.20 9.44 -1.26
N SER A 24 7.72 8.35 -1.80
CA SER A 24 9.01 8.26 -2.50
C SER A 24 9.05 7.07 -3.46
N GLU A 25 10.03 7.05 -4.35
CA GLU A 25 10.22 5.93 -5.28
C GLU A 25 10.68 4.67 -4.55
N VAL A 26 10.09 3.53 -4.89
CA VAL A 26 10.47 2.22 -4.34
C VAL A 26 11.14 1.37 -5.41
N ILE A 27 11.98 0.43 -4.98
CA ILE A 27 12.69 -0.48 -5.89
C ILE A 27 11.71 -1.52 -6.43
N GLU A 28 11.07 -2.25 -5.52
CA GLU A 28 10.19 -3.38 -5.81
C GLU A 28 9.00 -3.40 -4.85
N ALA A 29 7.88 -4.00 -5.30
CA ALA A 29 6.67 -4.16 -4.51
C ALA A 29 6.03 -5.52 -4.79
N GLU A 30 5.54 -6.16 -3.74
CA GLU A 30 4.77 -7.39 -3.77
C GLU A 30 3.33 -7.15 -4.26
N PRO A 31 2.59 -8.20 -4.66
CA PRO A 31 1.20 -8.06 -5.06
C PRO A 31 0.32 -7.46 -3.97
N ILE A 32 -0.68 -6.66 -4.37
CA ILE A 32 -1.61 -6.03 -3.43
C ILE A 32 -2.55 -7.07 -2.81
N ALA A 33 -2.66 -7.06 -1.48
CA ALA A 33 -3.62 -7.84 -0.71
C ALA A 33 -4.67 -6.93 -0.04
N ASP A 34 -5.79 -7.53 0.35
CA ASP A 34 -6.79 -6.87 1.20
C ASP A 34 -6.31 -7.04 2.65
N ALA A 35 -6.26 -5.95 3.42
CA ALA A 35 -5.75 -5.98 4.79
C ALA A 35 -6.83 -6.46 5.77
N ASP A 36 -6.44 -7.17 6.82
CA ASP A 36 -7.33 -7.56 7.94
C ASP A 36 -7.59 -6.38 8.90
N ARG A 37 -7.86 -5.18 8.35
CA ARG A 37 -8.21 -3.98 9.12
C ARG A 37 -9.02 -2.98 8.31
N ASP A 38 -9.90 -2.26 9.00
CA ASP A 38 -10.63 -1.12 8.43
C ASP A 38 -9.82 0.17 8.56
N CYS A 39 -10.09 1.13 7.67
CA CYS A 39 -9.47 2.44 7.72
C CYS A 39 -9.91 3.20 8.98
N PRO A 40 -8.99 3.71 9.81
CA PRO A 40 -9.34 4.42 11.04
C PRO A 40 -10.06 5.76 10.78
N ASP A 41 -9.80 6.40 9.63
CA ASP A 41 -10.37 7.72 9.32
C ASP A 41 -11.80 7.67 8.74
N CYS A 42 -12.12 6.68 7.90
CA CYS A 42 -13.41 6.62 7.20
C CYS A 42 -14.16 5.29 7.34
N GLY A 43 -13.56 4.26 7.95
CA GLY A 43 -14.14 2.92 8.08
C GLY A 43 -14.19 2.11 6.78
N GLY A 44 -13.46 2.55 5.74
CA GLY A 44 -13.40 1.88 4.44
C GLY A 44 -12.36 0.76 4.36
N ASP A 45 -12.38 0.01 3.25
CA ASP A 45 -11.46 -1.08 2.99
C ASP A 45 -10.00 -0.59 2.86
N VAL A 46 -9.08 -1.33 3.48
CA VAL A 46 -7.64 -1.07 3.43
C VAL A 46 -6.94 -2.13 2.59
N LEU A 47 -6.01 -1.67 1.76
CA LEU A 47 -5.11 -2.52 1.00
C LEU A 47 -3.76 -2.61 1.68
N GLU A 48 -3.15 -3.77 1.61
CA GLU A 48 -1.79 -4.05 2.07
C GLU A 48 -0.86 -4.28 0.87
N VAL A 49 0.36 -3.78 0.97
CA VAL A 49 1.44 -4.05 0.01
C VAL A 49 2.78 -4.10 0.73
N GLY A 50 3.50 -5.21 0.57
CA GLY A 50 4.92 -5.31 0.93
C GLY A 50 5.78 -4.64 -0.15
N TYR A 51 6.80 -3.87 0.24
CA TYR A 51 7.73 -3.25 -0.72
C TYR A 51 9.12 -3.00 -0.14
N MET A 52 10.06 -2.77 -1.05
CA MET A 52 11.44 -2.46 -0.74
C MET A 52 11.75 -1.01 -1.11
N PRO A 53 11.78 -0.06 -0.15
CA PRO A 53 12.26 1.30 -0.41
C PRO A 53 13.79 1.33 -0.64
N SER A 54 14.52 0.35 -0.11
CA SER A 54 15.96 0.19 -0.28
C SER A 54 16.32 -1.29 -0.45
N ALA A 55 17.54 -1.59 -0.93
CA ALA A 55 17.96 -2.96 -1.21
C ALA A 55 18.03 -3.89 0.03
N LEU A 56 17.97 -3.34 1.24
CA LEU A 56 18.09 -4.07 2.51
C LEU A 56 16.93 -3.79 3.47
N SER A 57 15.90 -3.07 3.04
CA SER A 57 14.76 -2.71 3.87
C SER A 57 13.49 -3.28 3.26
N PHE A 58 12.70 -3.98 4.08
CA PHE A 58 11.37 -4.42 3.71
C PHE A 58 10.35 -3.70 4.59
N VAL A 59 9.32 -3.15 3.95
CA VAL A 59 8.28 -2.37 4.60
C VAL A 59 6.94 -2.95 4.19
N THR A 60 6.05 -3.11 5.17
CA THR A 60 4.63 -3.40 4.91
C THR A 60 3.86 -2.10 4.96
N GLY A 61 3.19 -1.75 3.87
CA GLY A 61 2.36 -0.56 3.77
C GLY A 61 0.88 -0.86 3.70
N TRP A 62 0.09 0.04 4.26
CA TRP A 62 -1.36 0.02 4.21
C TRP A 62 -1.90 1.32 3.61
N LYS A 63 -2.92 1.22 2.76
CA LYS A 63 -3.59 2.37 2.15
C LYS A 63 -5.10 2.17 2.11
N CYS A 64 -5.84 3.16 2.59
CA CYS A 64 -7.29 3.18 2.40
C CYS A 64 -7.65 3.39 0.93
N GLN A 65 -8.65 2.64 0.43
CA GLN A 65 -9.16 2.78 -0.92
C GLN A 65 -9.98 4.04 -1.15
N GLU A 66 -10.49 4.68 -0.09
CA GLU A 66 -11.47 5.76 -0.20
C GLU A 66 -10.94 7.14 0.20
N CYS A 67 -10.12 7.23 1.26
CA CYS A 67 -9.57 8.49 1.76
C CYS A 67 -8.05 8.54 1.62
N ASP A 68 -7.40 9.61 2.10
CA ASP A 68 -5.94 9.81 1.96
C ASP A 68 -5.11 9.00 2.96
N TRP A 69 -5.73 8.37 3.96
CA TRP A 69 -5.02 7.61 4.98
C TRP A 69 -4.10 6.53 4.41
N SER A 70 -2.88 6.49 4.92
CA SER A 70 -1.85 5.47 4.70
C SER A 70 -1.03 5.29 5.97
N GLU A 71 -0.54 4.07 6.18
CA GLU A 71 0.37 3.72 7.28
C GLU A 71 1.45 2.76 6.73
N ARG A 72 2.61 2.70 7.38
CA ARG A 72 3.67 1.76 7.03
C ARG A 72 4.42 1.31 8.27
N GLU A 73 4.90 0.07 8.25
CA GLU A 73 5.71 -0.52 9.30
C GLU A 73 6.98 -1.11 8.68
N GLU A 74 8.12 -0.74 9.25
CA GLU A 74 9.42 -1.29 8.89
C GLU A 74 9.57 -2.67 9.54
N GLY A 75 9.82 -3.71 8.75
CA GLY A 75 10.08 -5.05 9.30
C GLY A 75 11.46 -5.09 9.96
N ASP A 76 11.52 -5.47 11.24
CA ASP A 76 12.77 -5.73 12.00
C ASP A 76 13.41 -7.08 11.63
#